data_AF-A0A5C9ALF4-F1
#
_entry.id   AF-A0A5C9ALF4-F1
#
_cell.length_a   1.000
_cell.length_b   1.000
_cell.length_c   1.000
_cell.angle_alpha   90.00
_cell.angle_beta   90.00
_cell.angle_gamma   90.00
#
_symmetry.space_group_name_H-M   'P 1'
#
loop_
_entity.id
_entity.type
_entity.pdbx_description
1 polymer ?
#
loop_
_entity_poly.entity_id
_entity_poly.type
_entity_poly.pdbx_seq_one_letter_code
_entity_poly.pdbx_strand_id
1 'polypeptide(L)' 'MATIHVDGKEYEVNGADNLLEACLSLGLDIPYFCWHPALGSVGACRQCAVKQYQNAEDTRGRLVMSCM' A
#
# COMPACT_ATOMS: atom_id res chain seq x y z
N MET A 1 7.56 -13.21 4.01
CA MET A 1 8.30 -11.96 4.24
C MET A 1 8.59 -11.33 2.90
N ALA A 2 8.35 -10.04 2.78
CA ALA A 2 8.64 -9.23 1.60
C ALA A 2 9.21 -7.88 2.06
N THR A 3 10.15 -7.35 1.30
CA THR A 3 10.73 -6.03 1.55
C THR A 3 9.98 -5.01 0.70
N ILE A 4 9.51 -3.92 1.32
CA ILE A 4 8.91 -2.78 0.61
C ILE A 4 9.67 -1.49 0.92
N HIS A 5 9.70 -0.59 -0.05
CA HIS A 5 10.25 0.75 0.11
C HIS A 5 9.11 1.77 0.07
N VAL A 6 8.91 2.51 1.17
CA VAL A 6 7.89 3.55 1.28
C VAL A 6 8.58 4.86 1.66
N ASP A 7 8.41 5.89 0.82
CA ASP A 7 9.01 7.23 1.00
C ASP A 7 10.51 7.21 1.32
N GLY A 8 11.25 6.32 0.65
CA GLY A 8 12.71 6.17 0.80
C GLY A 8 13.16 5.37 2.01
N LYS A 9 12.24 4.81 2.80
CA LYS A 9 12.53 3.90 3.92
C LYS A 9 12.19 2.46 3.58
N GLU A 10 13.02 1.54 4.03
CA GLU A 10 12.86 0.10 3.85
C GLU A 10 12.12 -0.52 5.02
N TYR A 11 11.19 -1.43 4.73
CA TYR A 11 10.41 -2.17 5.73
C TYR A 11 10.28 -3.64 5.36
N GLU A 12 10.37 -4.50 6.38
CA GLU A 12 10.04 -5.93 6.28
C GLU A 12 8.58 -6.14 6.64
N VAL A 13 7.81 -6.72 5.73
CA VAL A 13 6.37 -6.95 5.89
C VAL A 13 5.97 -8.38 5.58
N ASN A 14 4.77 -8.75 6.00
CA ASN A 14 4.17 -10.01 5.60
C ASN A 14 3.70 -9.93 4.15
N GLY A 15 4.32 -10.69 3.25
CA GLY A 15 3.99 -10.69 1.82
C GLY A 15 2.64 -11.33 1.46
N ALA A 16 1.90 -11.86 2.44
CA ALA A 16 0.52 -12.33 2.22
C ALA A 16 -0.52 -11.19 2.30
N ASP A 17 -0.17 -10.08 2.92
CA ASP A 17 -1.09 -8.96 3.15
C ASP A 17 -1.06 -8.00 1.94
N ASN A 18 -2.17 -7.29 1.73
CA ASN A 18 -2.20 -6.22 0.73
C ASN A 18 -1.35 -5.02 1.20
N LEU A 19 -0.99 -4.13 0.26
CA LEU A 19 -0.10 -3.01 0.56
C LEU A 19 -0.67 -2.05 1.62
N LEU A 20 -1.98 -1.80 1.63
CA LEU A 20 -2.63 -0.94 2.62
C LEU A 20 -2.44 -1.51 4.02
N GLU A 21 -2.77 -2.79 4.22
CA GLU A 21 -2.65 -3.46 5.50
C GLU A 21 -1.20 -3.49 6.00
N ALA A 22 -0.25 -3.78 5.11
CA ALA A 22 1.17 -3.71 5.42
C ALA A 22 1.57 -2.32 5.92
N CYS A 23 1.20 -1.25 5.21
CA CYS A 23 1.48 0.12 5.61
C CYS A 23 0.83 0.52 6.95
N LEU A 24 -0.44 0.15 7.16
CA LEU A 24 -1.15 0.43 8.42
C LEU A 24 -0.51 -0.30 9.61
N SER A 25 -0.04 -1.54 9.41
CA SER A 25 0.66 -2.31 10.46
C SER A 25 1.97 -1.66 10.91
N LEU A 26 2.61 -0.90 10.01
CA LEU A 26 3.81 -0.11 10.27
C LEU A 26 3.49 1.27 10.88
N GLY A 27 2.21 1.60 11.09
CA GLY A 27 1.76 2.89 11.58
C GLY A 27 1.78 4.02 10.54
N LEU A 28 1.88 3.69 9.26
CA LEU A 28 1.77 4.68 8.18
C LEU A 28 0.31 5.03 7.94
N ASP A 29 -0.01 6.32 7.89
CA ASP A 29 -1.38 6.80 7.75
C ASP A 29 -1.76 6.99 6.28
N ILE A 30 -2.36 5.95 5.70
CA ILE A 30 -2.95 5.99 4.35
C ILE A 30 -4.47 6.13 4.51
N PRO A 31 -5.13 7.12 3.89
CA PRO A 31 -6.58 7.24 3.99
C PRO A 31 -7.32 6.03 3.39
N TYR A 32 -8.29 5.47 4.12
CA TYR A 32 -9.16 4.41 3.63
C TYR A 32 -10.57 4.53 4.20
N PHE A 33 -11.53 3.99 3.46
CA PHE A 33 -12.93 3.96 3.90
C PHE A 33 -13.59 2.59 3.64
N CYS A 34 -13.43 2.05 2.44
CA CYS A 34 -14.08 0.80 2.03
C CYS A 34 -13.20 -0.46 2.23
N TRP A 35 -12.30 -0.43 3.21
CA TRP A 35 -11.44 -1.55 3.59
C TRP A 35 -11.51 -1.74 5.10
N HIS A 36 -11.51 -3.00 5.55
CA HIS A 36 -11.46 -3.35 6.97
C HIS A 36 -10.74 -4.69 7.13
N PRO A 37 -9.88 -4.89 8.15
CA PRO A 37 -9.06 -6.11 8.28
C PRO A 37 -9.89 -7.41 8.34
N ALA A 38 -11.07 -7.36 8.97
CA ALA A 38 -11.97 -8.52 9.03
C ALA A 38 -12.85 -8.73 7.77
N LEU A 39 -12.93 -7.76 6.85
CA LEU A 39 -13.83 -7.79 5.69
C LEU A 39 -13.08 -7.75 4.34
N GLY A 40 -11.81 -7.35 4.35
CA GLY A 40 -11.02 -7.14 3.15
C GLY A 40 -11.40 -5.86 2.40
N SER A 41 -11.10 -5.87 1.10
CA SER A 41 -11.18 -4.70 0.21
C SER A 41 -12.41 -4.73 -0.68
N VAL A 42 -13.18 -3.64 -0.68
CA VAL A 42 -14.29 -3.43 -1.63
C VAL A 42 -13.84 -2.66 -2.87
N GLY A 43 -12.82 -1.80 -2.75
CA GLY A 43 -12.30 -1.05 -3.88
C GLY A 43 -13.14 0.13 -4.40
N ALA A 44 -14.20 0.52 -3.68
CA ALA A 44 -15.14 1.55 -4.11
C ALA A 44 -14.63 2.98 -3.89
N CYS A 45 -13.98 3.27 -2.75
CA CYS A 45 -13.71 4.65 -2.34
C CYS A 45 -12.47 5.30 -2.99
N ARG A 46 -11.51 4.48 -3.45
CA ARG A 46 -10.24 4.92 -4.05
C ARG A 46 -9.40 5.92 -3.22
N GLN A 47 -9.71 6.09 -1.93
CA GLN A 47 -8.98 7.02 -1.04
C GLN A 47 -7.55 6.56 -0.73
N CYS A 48 -7.32 5.25 -0.76
CA CYS A 48 -6.03 4.61 -0.50
C CYS A 48 -5.07 4.65 -1.71
N ALA A 49 -5.29 5.60 -2.61
CA ALA A 49 -4.50 5.74 -3.82
C ALA A 49 -3.07 6.16 -3.48
N VAL A 50 -2.10 5.40 -4.00
CA VAL A 50 -0.67 5.66 -3.83
C VAL A 50 0.02 5.63 -5.18
N LYS A 51 1.20 6.24 -5.26
CA LYS A 51 2.05 6.16 -6.46
C LYS A 51 3.08 5.06 -6.27
N GLN A 52 3.00 4.03 -7.11
CA GLN A 52 3.97 2.94 -7.15
C GLN A 52 4.97 3.17 -8.28
N TYR A 53 6.24 2.91 -8.01
CA TYR A 53 7.33 2.97 -8.97
C TYR A 53 7.82 1.55 -9.25
N GLN A 54 8.16 1.26 -10.50
CA GLN A 54 8.63 -0.09 -10.86
C GLN A 54 10.08 -0.35 -10.40
N ASN A 55 10.90 0.70 -10.37
CA ASN A 55 12.31 0.66 -9.99
C ASN A 55 12.83 2.09 -9.73
N ALA A 56 14.13 2.21 -9.43
CA ALA A 56 14.77 3.49 -9.14
C ALA A 56 14.87 4.47 -10.33
N GLU A 57 14.73 3.97 -11.57
CA GLU A 57 14.80 4.78 -12.79
C GLU A 57 13.41 5.31 -13.21
N ASP A 58 12.33 4.70 -12.70
CA ASP A 58 10.96 5.13 -12.95
C ASP A 58 10.67 6.44 -12.21
N THR A 59 10.63 7.55 -12.96
CA THR A 59 10.32 8.88 -12.42
C THR A 59 8.84 9.24 -12.51
N ARG A 60 8.04 8.44 -13.25
CA ARG A 60 6.63 8.74 -13.51
C ARG A 60 5.72 8.04 -12.51
N GLY A 61 6.00 6.77 -12.26
CA GLY A 61 5.19 5.88 -11.44
C GLY A 61 3.79 5.67 -12.02
N ARG A 62 3.01 4.85 -11.31
CA ARG A 62 1.61 4.56 -11.62
C ARG A 62 0.76 4.78 -10.37
N LEU A 63 -0.42 5.37 -10.57
CA LEU A 63 -1.43 5.43 -9.53
C LEU A 63 -2.04 4.04 -9.33
N VAL A 64 -1.95 3.50 -8.12
CA VAL A 64 -2.50 2.20 -7.73
C VAL A 64 -3.29 2.36 -6.43
N MET A 65 -4.21 1.44 -6.16
CA MET A 65 -4.95 1.44 -4.90
C MET A 65 -4.26 0.47 -3.95
N SER A 66 -3.78 0.93 -2.81
CA SER A 66 -3.02 0.08 -1.89
C SER A 66 -3.84 -1.07 -1.28
N CYS A 67 -5.17 -0.95 -1.27
CA CYS A 67 -6.07 -2.02 -0.82
C CYS A 67 -6.34 -3.11 -1.88
N MET A 68 -5.73 -3.04 -3.08
CA MET A 68 -5.88 -4.01 -4.17
C MET A 68 -4.52 -4.60 -4.54
#